data_AF-A9V258-F1
#
_entry.id   AF-A9V258-F1
#
_cell.length_a   1.000
_cell.length_b   1.000
_cell.length_c   1.000
_cell.angle_alpha   90.00
_cell.angle_beta   90.00
_cell.angle_gamma   90.00
#
_symmetry.space_group_name_H-M   'P 1'
#
loop_
_entity.id
_entity.type
_entity.pdbx_description
1 polymer ?
#
loop_
_entity_poly.entity_id
_entity_poly.type
_entity_poly.pdbx_seq_one_letter_code
_entity_poly.pdbx_strand_id
1 'polypeptide(L)'
;MAAVRLGAARLRAAEASIWQAAISTACSMQTEANKIATKPFPAEEYHARRSALANILPPNSLVLVAANTLRYASHDIPYRFRQNSNLAYLAPLPEPDGLFILRTDAARRVIHTALGVLRKDPHRELWDGHRIGPDAAPALMHVDQAVVAELPVLLETVAPHLTDCSGIYVHMGDATPTACAGLLTQLRSQCPNQPIQEVAPYLARLRSVKSPREIVHLAAAGRASALAMNQTFARLAELSSEWEVDASLEFAYRRLGCQGHAYPPVVAAGEHALTLHYVTNDAPLRAGDLLLVDAGAERAGYNADITRTVPISGRFSDAQAELYDAVLRVQTRCLELLMWGEARNLMQLHQQSARMVVEEGKRLGLLSSRATASDARSLMPHSIGHHLGLDVHDPGSPVEPLSPNSVVTVEPGIYVPNSDAFPKAYRGIGIRIEDNVVIGGATEGLQDLTKNCYKVPTPIAEFAAQIGLDNFRISLGSIVAAVYAAGYLAMEPVAGSIASICLLYGSNCALNYATTEPNAMIKLGALHASCWAMQFFGHFVFEGRAPALFDNLFQSLYLAPLFVLLEIMFMFGYRPDLSKSIYDNAERDIKNWKASKSK
;
A
#
# COMPACT_ATOMS: atom_id res chain seq x y z
N MET A 1 28.78 34.72 4.14
CA MET A 1 28.48 33.39 4.72
C MET A 1 27.14 33.31 5.46
N ALA A 2 26.69 34.33 6.19
CA ALA A 2 25.36 34.32 6.87
C ALA A 2 24.15 34.31 5.89
N ALA A 3 24.21 35.05 4.77
CA ALA A 3 23.14 35.09 3.77
C ALA A 3 22.93 33.77 3.00
N VAL A 4 24.01 33.01 2.78
CA VAL A 4 23.97 31.69 2.13
C VAL A 4 23.36 30.62 3.07
N ARG A 5 23.62 30.72 4.37
CA ARG A 5 22.99 29.85 5.39
C ARG A 5 21.50 30.16 5.58
N LEU A 6 21.09 31.43 5.51
CA LEU A 6 19.67 31.84 5.54
C LEU A 6 18.90 31.44 4.28
N GLY A 7 19.54 31.49 3.10
CA GLY A 7 18.95 31.02 1.83
C GLY A 7 18.71 29.50 1.83
N ALA A 8 19.68 28.71 2.30
CA ALA A 8 19.55 27.27 2.42
C ALA A 8 18.47 26.84 3.44
N ALA A 9 18.32 27.57 4.54
CA ALA A 9 17.26 27.31 5.53
C ALA A 9 15.85 27.64 4.99
N ARG A 10 15.72 28.72 4.20
CA ARG A 10 14.44 29.09 3.55
C ARG A 10 14.05 28.16 2.40
N LEU A 11 15.03 27.65 1.65
CA LEU A 11 14.81 26.62 0.62
C LEU A 11 14.34 25.29 1.24
N ARG A 12 14.95 24.85 2.35
CA ARG A 12 14.50 23.64 3.08
C ARG A 12 13.09 23.80 3.68
N ALA A 13 12.74 24.99 4.17
CA ALA A 13 11.40 25.26 4.67
C ALA A 13 10.33 25.31 3.56
N ALA A 14 10.68 25.85 2.38
CA ALA A 14 9.82 25.84 1.20
C ALA A 14 9.64 24.41 0.64
N GLU A 15 10.71 23.61 0.58
CA GLU A 15 10.65 22.19 0.22
C GLU A 15 9.75 21.42 1.19
N ALA A 16 9.93 21.58 2.51
CA ALA A 16 9.07 20.95 3.52
C ALA A 16 7.59 21.34 3.37
N SER A 17 7.30 22.59 2.97
CA SER A 17 5.92 23.07 2.74
C SER A 17 5.28 22.48 1.48
N ILE A 18 6.07 22.26 0.41
CA ILE A 18 5.61 21.64 -0.83
C ILE A 18 5.35 20.14 -0.60
N TRP A 19 6.22 19.48 0.18
CA TRP A 19 6.01 18.10 0.62
C TRP A 19 4.77 17.98 1.52
N GLN A 20 4.58 18.89 2.48
CA GLN A 20 3.37 18.92 3.31
C GLN A 20 2.11 19.18 2.49
N ALA A 21 2.15 20.05 1.48
CA ALA A 21 1.00 20.33 0.60
C ALA A 21 0.68 19.15 -0.34
N ALA A 22 1.70 18.50 -0.91
CA ALA A 22 1.53 17.30 -1.74
C ALA A 22 1.02 16.11 -0.90
N ILE A 23 1.55 15.92 0.31
CA ILE A 23 1.08 14.92 1.27
C ILE A 23 -0.36 15.23 1.72
N SER A 24 -0.68 16.51 2.00
CA SER A 24 -2.03 16.94 2.37
C SER A 24 -3.04 16.71 1.24
N THR A 25 -2.63 16.93 -0.01
CA THR A 25 -3.48 16.71 -1.20
C THR A 25 -3.68 15.22 -1.48
N ALA A 26 -2.63 14.39 -1.32
CA ALA A 26 -2.73 12.94 -1.37
C ALA A 26 -3.59 12.37 -0.21
N CYS A 27 -3.55 13.01 0.96
CA CYS A 27 -4.36 12.67 2.13
C CYS A 27 -5.83 13.11 1.95
N SER A 28 -6.11 14.16 1.18
CA SER A 28 -7.48 14.66 0.93
C SER A 28 -8.24 13.91 -0.18
N MET A 29 -7.55 13.21 -1.10
CA MET A 29 -8.19 12.41 -2.16
C MET A 29 -8.70 11.03 -1.69
N GLN A 30 -8.85 10.82 -0.38
CA GLN A 30 -8.90 9.49 0.23
C GLN A 30 -10.21 9.16 0.98
N THR A 31 -11.37 9.64 0.51
CA THR A 31 -12.60 9.62 1.32
C THR A 31 -13.58 8.47 1.06
N GLU A 32 -13.55 7.74 -0.05
CA GLU A 32 -14.50 6.62 -0.29
C GLU A 32 -13.87 5.23 -0.11
N ALA A 33 -12.76 4.94 -0.78
CA ALA A 33 -12.06 3.66 -0.62
C ALA A 33 -11.63 3.41 0.84
N ASN A 34 -11.31 4.48 1.59
CA ASN A 34 -10.99 4.36 3.00
C ASN A 34 -12.21 4.13 3.90
N LYS A 35 -13.41 4.58 3.52
CA LYS A 35 -14.66 4.32 4.28
C LYS A 35 -15.17 2.90 4.10
N ILE A 36 -14.88 2.28 2.95
CA ILE A 36 -15.25 0.89 2.64
C ILE A 36 -14.30 -0.07 3.39
N ALA A 37 -13.00 0.24 3.41
CA ALA A 37 -11.96 -0.67 3.90
C ALA A 37 -11.82 -0.76 5.44
N THR A 38 -12.73 -0.17 6.22
CA THR A 38 -12.76 -0.26 7.71
C THR A 38 -13.99 -0.98 8.26
N LYS A 39 -14.91 -1.39 7.38
CA LYS A 39 -16.13 -2.11 7.77
C LYS A 39 -15.96 -3.61 7.52
N PRO A 40 -16.66 -4.47 8.27
CA PRO A 40 -16.83 -5.86 7.89
C PRO A 40 -17.33 -5.97 6.44
N PHE A 41 -17.04 -7.10 5.79
CA PHE A 41 -17.62 -7.38 4.49
C PHE A 41 -19.15 -7.43 4.58
N PRO A 42 -19.86 -7.14 3.48
CA PRO A 42 -21.31 -7.29 3.48
C PRO A 42 -21.69 -8.77 3.56
N ALA A 43 -22.92 -9.06 3.97
CA ALA A 43 -23.40 -10.41 4.25
C ALA A 43 -23.19 -11.39 3.08
N GLU A 44 -23.31 -10.91 1.84
CA GLU A 44 -23.16 -11.72 0.63
C GLU A 44 -21.76 -12.33 0.50
N GLU A 45 -20.72 -11.61 0.93
CA GLU A 45 -19.34 -12.11 0.89
C GLU A 45 -19.18 -13.29 1.86
N TYR A 46 -19.66 -13.15 3.10
CA TYR A 46 -19.62 -14.23 4.09
C TYR A 46 -20.47 -15.43 3.67
N HIS A 47 -21.66 -15.21 3.10
CA HIS A 47 -22.47 -16.27 2.51
C HIS A 47 -21.75 -17.00 1.39
N ALA A 48 -21.09 -16.28 0.48
CA ALA A 48 -20.32 -16.87 -0.61
C ALA A 48 -19.17 -17.74 -0.10
N ARG A 49 -18.43 -17.28 0.91
CA ARG A 49 -17.32 -18.05 1.53
C ARG A 49 -17.81 -19.33 2.18
N ARG A 50 -18.90 -19.26 2.96
CA ARG A 50 -19.53 -20.44 3.59
C ARG A 50 -20.04 -21.44 2.56
N SER A 51 -20.61 -20.95 1.46
CA SER A 51 -21.09 -21.77 0.35
C SER A 51 -19.93 -22.42 -0.42
N ALA A 52 -18.83 -21.69 -0.65
CA ALA A 52 -17.61 -22.22 -1.26
C ALA A 52 -16.98 -23.32 -0.40
N LEU A 53 -16.94 -23.14 0.92
CA LEU A 53 -16.51 -24.17 1.86
C LEU A 53 -17.42 -25.40 1.79
N ALA A 54 -18.74 -25.22 1.80
CA ALA A 54 -19.69 -26.31 1.70
C ALA A 54 -19.49 -27.15 0.42
N ASN A 55 -19.20 -26.51 -0.71
CA ASN A 55 -18.99 -27.16 -2.00
C ASN A 55 -17.76 -28.08 -2.04
N ILE A 56 -16.69 -27.73 -1.31
CA ILE A 56 -15.43 -28.51 -1.31
C ILE A 56 -15.37 -29.56 -0.19
N LEU A 57 -16.20 -29.42 0.84
CA LEU A 57 -16.35 -30.42 1.88
C LEU A 57 -17.20 -31.62 1.37
N PRO A 58 -17.04 -32.80 1.99
CA PRO A 58 -17.96 -33.90 1.77
C PRO A 58 -19.42 -33.53 2.11
N PRO A 59 -20.41 -34.23 1.51
CA PRO A 59 -21.81 -34.07 1.88
C PRO A 59 -22.04 -34.27 3.38
N ASN A 60 -23.09 -33.66 3.91
CA ASN A 60 -23.48 -33.81 5.32
C ASN A 60 -22.37 -33.50 6.34
N SER A 61 -21.62 -32.42 6.11
CA SER A 61 -20.54 -32.00 7.02
C SER A 61 -21.04 -31.09 8.14
N LEU A 62 -20.43 -31.22 9.32
CA LEU A 62 -20.52 -30.27 10.43
C LEU A 62 -19.16 -29.57 10.58
N VAL A 63 -19.14 -28.25 10.59
CA VAL A 63 -17.93 -27.43 10.73
C VAL A 63 -18.00 -26.64 12.04
N LEU A 64 -16.92 -26.70 12.83
CA LEU A 64 -16.77 -25.99 14.09
C LEU A 64 -15.45 -25.21 14.10
N VAL A 65 -15.50 -23.88 14.15
CA VAL A 65 -14.29 -23.03 14.18
C VAL A 65 -14.32 -22.16 15.42
N ALA A 66 -13.37 -22.34 16.33
CA ALA A 66 -13.29 -21.55 17.56
C ALA A 66 -12.73 -20.15 17.30
N ALA A 67 -13.23 -19.17 18.06
CA ALA A 67 -12.58 -17.87 18.19
C ALA A 67 -11.28 -17.99 18.99
N ASN A 68 -10.41 -17.00 18.85
CA ASN A 68 -9.27 -16.86 19.75
C ASN A 68 -9.73 -16.44 21.16
N THR A 69 -8.97 -16.82 22.17
CA THR A 69 -9.12 -16.25 23.53
C THR A 69 -8.36 -14.94 23.68
N LEU A 70 -8.72 -14.13 24.67
CA LEU A 70 -7.93 -12.96 25.05
C LEU A 70 -6.54 -13.40 25.59
N ARG A 71 -5.49 -12.66 25.23
CA ARG A 71 -4.13 -12.85 25.73
C ARG A 71 -3.72 -11.64 26.57
N TYR A 72 -2.89 -11.86 27.59
CA TYR A 72 -2.53 -10.82 28.56
C TYR A 72 -1.03 -10.54 28.52
N ALA A 73 -0.68 -9.26 28.49
CA ALA A 73 0.71 -8.78 28.54
C ALA A 73 1.30 -8.89 29.95
N SER A 74 0.46 -8.67 30.97
CA SER A 74 0.73 -8.91 32.39
C SER A 74 -0.61 -9.20 33.06
N HIS A 75 -0.62 -10.02 34.11
CA HIS A 75 -1.78 -10.34 34.99
C HIS A 75 -3.18 -10.08 34.40
N ASP A 76 -3.68 -8.84 34.47
CA ASP A 76 -5.00 -8.38 34.05
C ASP A 76 -4.99 -7.34 32.90
N ILE A 77 -3.81 -7.04 32.32
CA ILE A 77 -3.63 -6.11 31.20
C ILE A 77 -3.64 -6.88 29.88
N PRO A 78 -4.68 -6.77 29.05
CA PRO A 78 -4.79 -7.52 27.81
C PRO A 78 -3.88 -6.96 26.71
N TYR A 79 -3.38 -7.85 25.85
CA TYR A 79 -2.98 -7.45 24.50
C TYR A 79 -4.21 -7.01 23.70
N ARG A 80 -3.97 -6.24 22.63
CA ARG A 80 -5.01 -5.98 21.64
C ARG A 80 -5.53 -7.29 21.07
N PHE A 81 -6.85 -7.48 21.10
CA PHE A 81 -7.46 -8.71 20.59
C PHE A 81 -7.30 -8.85 19.08
N ARG A 82 -6.91 -10.04 18.62
CA ARG A 82 -6.85 -10.44 17.22
C ARG A 82 -7.58 -11.77 17.05
N GLN A 83 -8.59 -11.77 16.21
CA GLN A 83 -9.43 -12.95 15.97
C GLN A 83 -8.67 -14.08 15.29
N ASN A 84 -9.16 -15.32 15.40
CA ASN A 84 -8.74 -16.43 14.56
C ASN A 84 -9.04 -16.11 13.08
N SER A 85 -8.03 -16.14 12.21
CA SER A 85 -8.19 -15.75 10.80
C SER A 85 -9.16 -16.65 10.01
N ASN A 86 -9.28 -17.93 10.37
CA ASN A 86 -10.26 -18.84 9.78
C ASN A 86 -11.69 -18.51 10.21
N LEU A 87 -11.91 -18.12 11.48
CA LEU A 87 -13.22 -17.63 11.93
C LEU A 87 -13.55 -16.29 11.27
N ALA A 88 -12.63 -15.34 11.29
CA ALA A 88 -12.80 -14.01 10.70
C ALA A 88 -13.13 -14.06 9.20
N TYR A 89 -12.66 -15.11 8.50
CA TYR A 89 -13.01 -15.37 7.11
C TYR A 89 -14.49 -15.75 6.94
N LEU A 90 -15.07 -16.52 7.88
CA LEU A 90 -16.41 -17.09 7.79
C LEU A 90 -17.51 -16.22 8.44
N ALA A 91 -17.16 -15.42 9.44
CA ALA A 91 -18.07 -14.51 10.14
C ALA A 91 -17.31 -13.29 10.71
N PRO A 92 -17.93 -12.10 10.76
CA PRO A 92 -17.30 -10.87 11.24
C PRO A 92 -17.27 -10.72 12.77
N LEU A 93 -17.03 -11.80 13.52
CA LEU A 93 -17.06 -11.77 15.00
C LEU A 93 -15.84 -11.00 15.58
N PRO A 94 -16.05 -9.86 16.26
CA PRO A 94 -14.97 -9.07 16.83
C PRO A 94 -14.63 -9.45 18.28
N GLU A 95 -15.19 -10.55 18.80
CA GLU A 95 -15.11 -10.95 20.22
C GLU A 95 -14.31 -12.24 20.43
N PRO A 96 -13.66 -12.39 21.60
CA PRO A 96 -13.00 -13.64 21.98
C PRO A 96 -14.02 -14.72 22.39
N ASP A 97 -13.50 -15.92 22.62
CA ASP A 97 -14.19 -17.01 23.33
C ASP A 97 -15.49 -17.53 22.68
N GLY A 98 -15.70 -17.26 21.39
CA GLY A 98 -16.82 -17.76 20.59
C GLY A 98 -16.57 -19.07 19.85
N LEU A 99 -17.62 -19.56 19.17
CA LEU A 99 -17.59 -20.73 18.30
C LEU A 99 -18.46 -20.52 17.06
N PHE A 100 -17.89 -20.62 15.86
CA PHE A 100 -18.66 -20.66 14.62
C PHE A 100 -19.07 -22.10 14.28
N ILE A 101 -20.35 -22.29 13.93
CA ILE A 101 -20.96 -23.57 13.60
C ILE A 101 -21.57 -23.48 12.20
N LEU A 102 -21.31 -24.46 11.34
CA LEU A 102 -21.92 -24.58 10.02
C LEU A 102 -22.29 -26.04 9.71
N ARG A 103 -23.52 -26.26 9.23
CA ARG A 103 -24.02 -27.58 8.79
C ARG A 103 -24.36 -27.55 7.30
N THR A 104 -23.94 -28.58 6.57
CA THR A 104 -24.28 -28.77 5.15
C THR A 104 -25.22 -29.95 4.91
N ASP A 105 -26.02 -29.99 3.86
CA ASP A 105 -26.83 -31.19 3.54
C ASP A 105 -26.12 -32.15 2.56
N ALA A 106 -26.84 -33.18 2.13
CA ALA A 106 -26.37 -34.16 1.15
C ALA A 106 -26.06 -33.52 -0.23
N ALA A 107 -26.68 -32.39 -0.55
CA ALA A 107 -26.45 -31.61 -1.76
C ALA A 107 -25.35 -30.54 -1.56
N ARG A 108 -24.62 -30.58 -0.42
CA ARG A 108 -23.58 -29.61 -0.05
C ARG A 108 -24.06 -28.18 0.06
N ARG A 109 -25.35 -27.97 0.34
CA ARG A 109 -25.91 -26.64 0.64
C ARG A 109 -25.72 -26.35 2.11
N VAL A 110 -25.40 -25.10 2.46
CA VAL A 110 -25.42 -24.65 3.85
C VAL A 110 -26.88 -24.62 4.31
N ILE A 111 -27.21 -25.39 5.35
CA ILE A 111 -28.57 -25.49 5.90
C ILE A 111 -28.72 -24.87 7.28
N HIS A 112 -27.59 -24.63 7.97
CA HIS A 112 -27.59 -23.96 9.26
C HIS A 112 -26.23 -23.32 9.53
N THR A 113 -26.25 -22.13 10.11
CA THR A 113 -25.10 -21.39 10.64
C THR A 113 -25.42 -20.82 12.01
N ALA A 114 -24.52 -21.00 12.97
CA ALA A 114 -24.68 -20.43 14.29
C ALA A 114 -23.36 -19.86 14.85
N LEU A 115 -23.48 -18.96 15.82
CA LEU A 115 -22.36 -18.45 16.61
C LEU A 115 -22.59 -18.63 18.11
N GLY A 116 -21.67 -19.30 18.79
CA GLY A 116 -21.45 -19.11 20.21
C GLY A 116 -20.80 -17.76 20.45
N VAL A 117 -21.41 -16.91 21.27
CA VAL A 117 -20.92 -15.58 21.64
C VAL A 117 -20.90 -15.39 23.16
N LEU A 118 -20.22 -14.35 23.63
CA LEU A 118 -20.22 -14.01 25.05
C LEU A 118 -21.63 -13.64 25.52
N ARG A 119 -22.00 -14.07 26.74
CA ARG A 119 -23.22 -13.58 27.36
C ARG A 119 -23.12 -12.10 27.71
N LYS A 120 -24.26 -11.41 27.65
CA LYS A 120 -24.45 -10.10 28.25
C LYS A 120 -24.16 -10.16 29.75
N ASP A 121 -23.29 -9.28 30.23
CA ASP A 121 -22.89 -9.16 31.62
C ASP A 121 -22.55 -7.68 31.91
N PRO A 122 -23.43 -6.94 32.61
CA PRO A 122 -23.21 -5.51 32.87
C PRO A 122 -21.93 -5.21 33.64
N HIS A 123 -21.52 -6.10 34.55
CA HIS A 123 -20.28 -5.91 35.30
C HIS A 123 -19.09 -6.08 34.36
N ARG A 124 -19.04 -7.15 33.55
CA ARG A 124 -17.94 -7.32 32.58
C ARG A 124 -17.94 -6.25 31.50
N GLU A 125 -19.10 -5.79 31.02
CA GLU A 125 -19.18 -4.72 30.02
C GLU A 125 -18.66 -3.38 30.53
N LEU A 126 -18.74 -3.12 31.84
CA LEU A 126 -18.11 -1.96 32.48
C LEU A 126 -16.58 -2.00 32.35
N TRP A 127 -15.96 -3.18 32.44
CA TRP A 127 -14.51 -3.36 32.41
C TRP A 127 -13.95 -3.58 31.00
N ASP A 128 -14.59 -4.45 30.23
CA ASP A 128 -14.09 -4.97 28.94
C ASP A 128 -14.70 -4.22 27.74
N GLY A 129 -15.75 -3.41 27.96
CA GLY A 129 -16.56 -2.83 26.91
C GLY A 129 -17.74 -3.72 26.47
N HIS A 130 -18.51 -3.21 25.51
CA HIS A 130 -19.75 -3.84 25.05
C HIS A 130 -19.56 -5.28 24.54
N ARG A 131 -20.47 -6.18 24.92
CA ARG A 131 -20.59 -7.54 24.37
C ARG A 131 -21.80 -7.63 23.45
N ILE A 132 -21.73 -8.30 22.31
CA ILE A 132 -22.83 -8.37 21.33
C ILE A 132 -24.02 -9.13 21.92
N GLY A 133 -23.75 -10.28 22.55
CA GLY A 133 -24.79 -11.16 23.10
C GLY A 133 -25.56 -11.94 22.03
N PRO A 134 -26.27 -13.01 22.43
CA PRO A 134 -26.93 -13.92 21.48
C PRO A 134 -28.10 -13.29 20.72
N ASP A 135 -28.76 -12.27 21.26
CA ASP A 135 -29.93 -11.66 20.62
C ASP A 135 -29.56 -10.79 19.40
N ALA A 136 -28.45 -10.04 19.50
CA ALA A 136 -28.02 -9.12 18.44
C ALA A 136 -27.08 -9.79 17.42
N ALA A 137 -26.39 -10.86 17.82
CA ALA A 137 -25.38 -11.51 16.99
C ALA A 137 -25.89 -12.02 15.63
N PRO A 138 -27.08 -12.64 15.48
CA PRO A 138 -27.54 -13.16 14.18
C PRO A 138 -27.58 -12.08 13.10
N ALA A 139 -28.15 -10.92 13.43
CA ALA A 139 -28.29 -9.80 12.51
C ALA A 139 -26.92 -9.17 12.17
N LEU A 140 -26.08 -8.94 13.17
CA LEU A 140 -24.79 -8.26 13.00
C LEU A 140 -23.73 -9.15 12.35
N MET A 141 -23.76 -10.45 12.63
CA MET A 141 -22.74 -11.41 12.19
C MET A 141 -23.16 -12.23 10.97
N HIS A 142 -24.38 -11.99 10.48
CA HIS A 142 -24.92 -12.64 9.30
C HIS A 142 -24.96 -14.17 9.46
N VAL A 143 -25.55 -14.66 10.55
CA VAL A 143 -25.76 -16.09 10.83
C VAL A 143 -27.22 -16.35 11.20
N ASP A 144 -27.67 -17.59 11.09
CA ASP A 144 -29.08 -17.94 11.33
C ASP A 144 -29.45 -17.86 12.82
N GLN A 145 -28.50 -18.22 13.68
CA GLN A 145 -28.69 -18.26 15.14
C GLN A 145 -27.44 -17.84 15.89
N ALA A 146 -27.61 -17.34 17.12
CA ALA A 146 -26.51 -17.24 18.06
C ALA A 146 -26.94 -17.73 19.44
N VAL A 147 -25.98 -18.24 20.19
CA VAL A 147 -26.15 -18.83 21.52
C VAL A 147 -25.01 -18.37 22.43
N VAL A 148 -25.15 -18.58 23.73
CA VAL A 148 -24.05 -18.32 24.66
C VAL A 148 -22.96 -19.38 24.48
N ALA A 149 -21.70 -18.95 24.38
CA ALA A 149 -20.53 -19.82 24.23
C ALA A 149 -20.11 -20.55 25.52
N GLU A 150 -21.07 -21.21 26.16
CA GLU A 150 -20.86 -22.05 27.35
C GLU A 150 -21.06 -23.52 26.99
N LEU A 151 -20.25 -24.41 27.55
CA LEU A 151 -20.20 -25.82 27.15
C LEU A 151 -21.58 -26.51 27.08
N PRO A 152 -22.47 -26.42 28.11
CA PRO A 152 -23.78 -27.06 28.03
C PRO A 152 -24.62 -26.57 26.86
N VAL A 153 -24.62 -25.25 26.62
CA VAL A 153 -25.39 -24.60 25.56
C VAL A 153 -24.83 -24.96 24.18
N LEU A 154 -23.49 -25.00 24.04
CA LEU A 154 -22.84 -25.42 22.80
C LEU A 154 -23.14 -26.89 22.47
N LEU A 155 -23.17 -27.77 23.49
CA LEU A 155 -23.55 -29.17 23.31
C LEU A 155 -24.99 -29.31 22.82
N GLU A 156 -25.93 -28.60 23.46
CA GLU A 156 -27.35 -28.59 23.06
C GLU A 156 -27.53 -28.07 21.63
N THR A 157 -26.73 -27.06 21.23
CA THR A 157 -26.77 -26.49 19.89
C THR A 157 -26.21 -27.45 18.84
N VAL A 158 -25.13 -28.18 19.16
CA VAL A 158 -24.46 -29.08 18.21
C VAL A 158 -25.14 -30.45 18.11
N ALA A 159 -25.72 -30.96 19.20
CA ALA A 159 -26.27 -32.31 19.26
C ALA A 159 -27.28 -32.65 18.13
N PRO A 160 -28.24 -31.77 17.76
CA PRO A 160 -29.17 -32.05 16.66
C PRO A 160 -28.51 -32.24 15.30
N HIS A 161 -27.31 -31.68 15.11
CA HIS A 161 -26.57 -31.70 13.86
C HIS A 161 -25.68 -32.95 13.69
N LEU A 162 -25.53 -33.75 14.74
CA LEU A 162 -24.74 -34.99 14.72
C LEU A 162 -25.49 -36.13 14.01
N THR A 163 -26.83 -36.09 14.02
CA THR A 163 -27.66 -37.01 13.25
C THR A 163 -27.42 -36.83 11.76
N ASP A 164 -27.22 -37.94 11.04
CA ASP A 164 -26.91 -37.99 9.61
C ASP A 164 -25.68 -37.16 9.20
N CYS A 165 -24.81 -36.80 10.15
CA CYS A 165 -23.53 -36.19 9.86
C CYS A 165 -22.60 -37.26 9.26
N SER A 166 -21.87 -36.93 8.18
CA SER A 166 -20.88 -37.83 7.58
C SER A 166 -19.44 -37.48 7.97
N GLY A 167 -19.19 -36.29 8.50
CA GLY A 167 -17.88 -35.88 9.00
C GLY A 167 -17.93 -34.57 9.79
N ILE A 168 -17.10 -34.49 10.84
CA ILE A 168 -16.98 -33.30 11.67
C ILE A 168 -15.62 -32.66 11.36
N TYR A 169 -15.64 -31.38 11.00
CA TYR A 169 -14.47 -30.61 10.63
C TYR A 169 -14.28 -29.50 11.66
N VAL A 170 -13.15 -29.51 12.36
CA VAL A 170 -12.89 -28.61 13.47
C VAL A 170 -11.67 -27.74 13.19
N HIS A 171 -11.62 -26.58 13.81
CA HIS A 171 -10.41 -25.79 13.96
C HIS A 171 -10.48 -25.03 15.28
N MET A 172 -9.65 -25.43 16.25
CA MET A 172 -9.70 -24.91 17.62
C MET A 172 -8.64 -23.84 17.92
N GLY A 173 -7.68 -23.63 17.01
CA GLY A 173 -6.54 -22.72 17.21
C GLY A 173 -5.60 -23.14 18.35
N ASP A 174 -4.48 -22.43 18.52
CA ASP A 174 -3.51 -22.70 19.61
C ASP A 174 -4.04 -22.28 20.99
N ALA A 175 -4.94 -21.29 20.99
CA ALA A 175 -5.56 -20.69 22.15
C ALA A 175 -7.06 -21.00 22.14
N THR A 176 -7.44 -22.23 22.49
CA THR A 176 -8.84 -22.65 22.42
C THR A 176 -9.63 -22.23 23.67
N PRO A 177 -10.82 -21.64 23.52
CA PRO A 177 -11.72 -21.39 24.65
C PRO A 177 -12.08 -22.69 25.37
N THR A 178 -12.14 -22.66 26.71
CA THR A 178 -12.39 -23.87 27.52
C THR A 178 -13.67 -24.59 27.13
N ALA A 179 -14.74 -23.84 26.80
CA ALA A 179 -16.00 -24.41 26.35
C ALA A 179 -15.85 -25.17 25.01
N CYS A 180 -15.10 -24.62 24.06
CA CYS A 180 -14.83 -25.25 22.78
C CYS A 180 -13.97 -26.52 22.92
N ALA A 181 -12.95 -26.48 23.79
CA ALA A 181 -12.14 -27.66 24.11
C ALA A 181 -12.97 -28.77 24.78
N GLY A 182 -13.85 -28.39 25.72
CA GLY A 182 -14.80 -29.31 26.34
C GLY A 182 -15.76 -29.94 25.33
N LEU A 183 -16.27 -29.13 24.39
CA LEU A 183 -17.16 -29.60 23.32
C LEU A 183 -16.44 -30.64 22.45
N LEU A 184 -15.20 -30.37 22.03
CA LEU A 184 -14.43 -31.32 21.22
C LEU A 184 -14.21 -32.66 21.94
N THR A 185 -13.89 -32.61 23.24
CA THR A 185 -13.76 -33.82 24.07
C THR A 185 -15.07 -34.61 24.13
N GLN A 186 -16.20 -33.92 24.31
CA GLN A 186 -17.52 -34.56 24.33
C GLN A 186 -17.88 -35.17 22.97
N LEU A 187 -17.64 -34.47 21.86
CA LEU A 187 -17.87 -34.98 20.51
C LEU A 187 -17.05 -36.26 20.22
N ARG A 188 -15.78 -36.30 20.63
CA ARG A 188 -14.94 -37.51 20.51
C ARG A 188 -15.52 -38.69 21.30
N SER A 189 -16.14 -38.43 22.44
CA SER A 189 -16.74 -39.47 23.27
C SER A 189 -18.10 -39.95 22.77
N GLN A 190 -18.95 -39.05 22.28
CA GLN A 190 -20.32 -39.35 21.83
C GLN A 190 -20.36 -39.91 20.40
N CYS A 191 -19.39 -39.56 19.57
CA CYS A 191 -19.30 -39.98 18.18
C CYS A 191 -17.95 -40.66 17.88
N PRO A 192 -17.59 -41.76 18.59
CA PRO A 192 -16.25 -42.35 18.50
C PRO A 192 -15.90 -42.90 17.12
N ASN A 193 -16.91 -43.21 16.30
CA ASN A 193 -16.75 -43.72 14.94
C ASN A 193 -16.83 -42.64 13.86
N GLN A 194 -17.09 -41.39 14.24
CA GLN A 194 -17.20 -40.26 13.32
C GLN A 194 -15.81 -39.64 13.11
N PRO A 195 -15.34 -39.48 11.86
CA PRO A 195 -14.06 -38.82 11.64
C PRO A 195 -14.15 -37.34 12.02
N ILE A 196 -13.29 -36.92 12.94
CA ILE A 196 -13.06 -35.51 13.28
C ILE A 196 -11.76 -35.08 12.60
N GLN A 197 -11.84 -34.12 11.68
CA GLN A 197 -10.73 -33.68 10.83
C GLN A 197 -10.48 -32.18 10.97
N GLU A 198 -9.29 -31.71 10.61
CA GLU A 198 -9.00 -30.27 10.55
C GLU A 198 -9.68 -29.61 9.35
N VAL A 199 -10.38 -28.50 9.57
CA VAL A 199 -10.99 -27.70 8.48
C VAL A 199 -9.98 -26.73 7.84
N ALA A 200 -8.89 -26.41 8.54
CA ALA A 200 -7.90 -25.43 8.11
C ALA A 200 -7.35 -25.67 6.68
N PRO A 201 -7.05 -26.90 6.22
CA PRO A 201 -6.59 -27.14 4.84
C PRO A 201 -7.61 -26.76 3.77
N TYR A 202 -8.91 -26.93 4.05
CA TYR A 202 -9.99 -26.54 3.14
C TYR A 202 -10.11 -25.01 3.08
N LEU A 203 -10.05 -24.34 4.24
CA LEU A 203 -10.08 -22.88 4.33
C LEU A 203 -8.83 -22.25 3.71
N ALA A 204 -7.66 -22.86 3.88
CA ALA A 204 -6.41 -22.42 3.24
C ALA A 204 -6.55 -22.33 1.72
N ARG A 205 -7.15 -23.35 1.09
CA ARG A 205 -7.40 -23.36 -0.36
C ARG A 205 -8.36 -22.25 -0.81
N LEU A 206 -9.31 -21.86 0.03
CA LEU A 206 -10.21 -20.74 -0.28
C LEU A 206 -9.50 -19.39 -0.09
N ARG A 207 -8.78 -19.23 1.02
CA ARG A 207 -8.04 -18.01 1.36
C ARG A 207 -6.87 -17.73 0.43
N SER A 208 -6.30 -18.74 -0.23
CA SER A 208 -5.21 -18.54 -1.19
C SER A 208 -5.63 -17.74 -2.42
N VAL A 209 -6.93 -17.71 -2.76
CA VAL A 209 -7.49 -16.95 -3.89
C VAL A 209 -8.43 -15.86 -3.38
N LYS A 210 -8.05 -14.60 -3.58
CA LYS A 210 -8.76 -13.47 -2.97
C LYS A 210 -9.98 -13.07 -3.80
N SER A 211 -11.07 -12.70 -3.15
CA SER A 211 -12.16 -12.01 -3.82
C SER A 211 -11.74 -10.58 -4.21
N PRO A 212 -12.42 -9.95 -5.19
CA PRO A 212 -12.16 -8.55 -5.51
C PRO A 212 -12.28 -7.61 -4.30
N ARG A 213 -13.16 -7.93 -3.34
CA ARG A 213 -13.31 -7.15 -2.11
C ARG A 213 -12.12 -7.32 -1.18
N GLU A 214 -11.57 -8.52 -1.06
CA GLU A 214 -10.36 -8.78 -0.28
C GLU A 214 -9.15 -8.02 -0.84
N ILE A 215 -9.00 -7.99 -2.17
CA ILE A 215 -7.94 -7.22 -2.85
C ILE A 215 -8.05 -5.72 -2.52
N VAL A 216 -9.26 -5.17 -2.38
CA VAL A 216 -9.43 -3.77 -1.97
C VAL A 216 -8.84 -3.49 -0.58
N HIS A 217 -9.04 -4.39 0.39
CA HIS A 217 -8.45 -4.25 1.73
C HIS A 217 -6.93 -4.42 1.71
N LEU A 218 -6.41 -5.42 1.00
CA LEU A 218 -4.97 -5.62 0.82
C LEU A 218 -4.30 -4.42 0.15
N ALA A 219 -4.89 -3.91 -0.94
CA ALA A 219 -4.41 -2.72 -1.62
C ALA A 219 -4.46 -1.48 -0.71
N ALA A 220 -5.44 -1.41 0.19
CA ALA A 220 -5.57 -0.33 1.15
C ALA A 220 -4.51 -0.42 2.27
N ALA A 221 -4.18 -1.62 2.74
CA ALA A 221 -3.05 -1.88 3.64
C ALA A 221 -1.70 -1.56 2.97
N GLY A 222 -1.49 -2.01 1.73
CA GLY A 222 -0.27 -1.76 0.95
C GLY A 222 -0.04 -0.28 0.68
N ARG A 223 -1.08 0.47 0.29
CA ARG A 223 -0.99 1.93 0.11
C ARG A 223 -0.66 2.67 1.41
N ALA A 224 -1.29 2.29 2.52
CA ALA A 224 -1.01 2.91 3.81
C ALA A 224 0.43 2.65 4.24
N SER A 225 0.90 1.41 4.04
CA SER A 225 2.26 0.99 4.37
C SER A 225 3.31 1.73 3.54
N ALA A 226 3.08 1.82 2.23
CA ALA A 226 3.92 2.58 1.31
C ALA A 226 4.03 4.07 1.70
N LEU A 227 2.90 4.70 2.01
CA LEU A 227 2.87 6.11 2.39
C LEU A 227 3.60 6.36 3.72
N ALA A 228 3.36 5.52 4.73
CA ALA A 228 4.01 5.62 6.03
C ALA A 228 5.53 5.41 5.94
N MET A 229 5.98 4.44 5.15
CA MET A 229 7.40 4.19 4.95
C MET A 229 8.07 5.37 4.21
N ASN A 230 7.46 5.88 3.14
CA ASN A 230 7.96 7.07 2.44
C ASN A 230 8.02 8.30 3.35
N GLN A 231 6.99 8.54 4.18
CA GLN A 231 6.95 9.65 5.13
C GLN A 231 8.05 9.54 6.19
N THR A 232 8.29 8.32 6.67
CA THR A 232 9.35 8.04 7.66
C THR A 232 10.72 8.27 7.04
N PHE A 233 10.97 7.75 5.84
CA PHE A 233 12.25 7.94 5.13
C PHE A 233 12.50 9.40 4.73
N ALA A 234 11.47 10.16 4.36
CA ALA A 234 11.61 11.59 4.06
C ALA A 234 12.10 12.42 5.26
N ARG A 235 11.94 11.89 6.48
CA ARG A 235 12.35 12.53 7.74
C ARG A 235 13.47 11.77 8.44
N LEU A 236 14.10 10.80 7.78
CA LEU A 236 15.09 9.91 8.40
C LEU A 236 16.26 10.68 9.05
N ALA A 237 16.64 11.84 8.48
CA ALA A 237 17.67 12.71 9.03
C ALA A 237 17.29 13.41 10.36
N GLU A 238 16.01 13.41 10.72
CA GLU A 238 15.50 13.90 12.01
C GLU A 238 15.46 12.81 13.07
N LEU A 239 15.61 11.53 12.67
CA LEU A 239 15.50 10.38 13.56
C LEU A 239 16.89 9.95 14.02
N SER A 240 17.01 9.56 15.29
CA SER A 240 18.30 9.26 15.93
C SER A 240 18.58 7.76 16.06
N SER A 241 17.56 6.92 15.93
CA SER A 241 17.61 5.51 16.36
C SER A 241 16.50 4.66 15.73
N GLU A 242 16.68 3.34 15.72
CA GLU A 242 15.76 2.37 15.11
C GLU A 242 14.34 2.45 15.70
N TRP A 243 14.19 2.57 17.02
CA TRP A 243 12.88 2.73 17.67
C TRP A 243 12.11 4.00 17.26
N GLU A 244 12.80 5.09 16.86
CA GLU A 244 12.14 6.30 16.39
C GLU A 244 11.57 6.11 14.98
N VAL A 245 12.22 5.27 14.17
CA VAL A 245 11.72 4.83 12.86
C VAL A 245 10.49 3.93 13.05
N ASP A 246 10.58 2.95 13.95
CA ASP A 246 9.45 2.09 14.35
C ASP A 246 8.24 2.93 14.79
N ALA A 247 8.45 3.83 15.77
CA ALA A 247 7.40 4.71 16.27
C ALA A 247 6.80 5.63 15.19
N SER A 248 7.62 6.10 14.24
CA SER A 248 7.15 6.90 13.10
C SER A 248 6.23 6.10 12.18
N LEU A 249 6.55 4.82 11.92
CA LEU A 249 5.72 3.93 11.12
C LEU A 249 4.38 3.65 11.81
N GLU A 250 4.40 3.24 13.09
CA GLU A 250 3.19 2.97 13.86
C GLU A 250 2.27 4.21 13.90
N PHE A 251 2.83 5.40 14.16
CA PHE A 251 2.07 6.66 14.14
C PHE A 251 1.41 6.90 12.78
N ALA A 252 2.15 6.72 11.68
CA ALA A 252 1.64 6.93 10.34
C ALA A 252 0.53 5.91 9.99
N TYR A 253 0.70 4.63 10.32
CA TYR A 253 -0.32 3.61 10.12
C TYR A 253 -1.63 3.95 10.84
N ARG A 254 -1.56 4.30 12.14
CA ARG A 254 -2.72 4.70 12.94
C ARG A 254 -3.43 5.91 12.34
N ARG A 255 -2.68 6.92 11.91
CA ARG A 255 -3.21 8.12 11.28
C ARG A 255 -3.92 7.82 9.95
N LEU A 256 -3.49 6.80 9.23
CA LEU A 256 -4.08 6.35 7.97
C LEU A 256 -5.27 5.39 8.16
N GLY A 257 -5.70 5.18 9.41
CA GLY A 257 -6.85 4.34 9.75
C GLY A 257 -6.54 2.84 9.75
N CYS A 258 -5.26 2.46 9.85
CA CYS A 258 -4.83 1.09 10.06
C CYS A 258 -4.81 0.74 11.55
N GLN A 259 -4.80 -0.56 11.80
CA GLN A 259 -4.71 -1.17 13.12
C GLN A 259 -3.36 -1.03 13.81
N GLY A 260 -2.36 -0.48 13.12
CA GLY A 260 -0.94 -0.49 13.48
C GLY A 260 -0.16 -1.50 12.64
N HIS A 261 1.02 -1.88 13.12
CA HIS A 261 1.83 -2.96 12.56
C HIS A 261 1.05 -4.27 12.39
N ALA A 262 1.23 -4.94 11.25
CA ALA A 262 0.73 -6.30 10.99
C ALA A 262 1.58 -7.37 11.69
N TYR A 263 2.87 -7.09 11.90
CA TYR A 263 3.86 -7.93 12.55
C TYR A 263 4.92 -7.04 13.21
N PRO A 264 5.68 -7.53 14.20
CA PRO A 264 6.79 -6.77 14.78
C PRO A 264 7.75 -6.34 13.66
N PRO A 265 7.96 -5.02 13.44
CA PRO A 265 8.76 -4.55 12.32
C PRO A 265 10.23 -4.91 12.54
N VAL A 266 10.95 -5.18 11.46
CA VAL A 266 12.41 -5.20 11.47
C VAL A 266 12.89 -3.82 11.10
N VAL A 267 13.60 -3.16 12.01
CA VAL A 267 14.25 -1.86 11.75
C VAL A 267 15.73 -2.03 12.07
N ALA A 268 16.52 -2.35 11.05
CA ALA A 268 17.87 -2.87 11.22
C ALA A 268 18.91 -1.97 10.54
N ALA A 269 19.68 -1.23 11.34
CA ALA A 269 20.78 -0.39 10.89
C ALA A 269 22.10 -1.18 10.78
N GLY A 270 22.85 -0.97 9.70
CA GLY A 270 24.16 -1.57 9.49
C GLY A 270 24.12 -3.10 9.57
N GLU A 271 25.00 -3.67 10.40
CA GLU A 271 25.14 -5.14 10.54
C GLU A 271 23.91 -5.83 11.14
N HIS A 272 22.99 -5.10 11.78
CA HIS A 272 21.74 -5.68 12.28
C HIS A 272 20.89 -6.24 11.14
N ALA A 273 21.03 -5.71 9.92
CA ALA A 273 20.34 -6.21 8.74
C ALA A 273 20.74 -7.67 8.39
N LEU A 274 21.84 -8.19 8.93
CA LEU A 274 22.24 -9.60 8.78
C LEU A 274 21.41 -10.56 9.65
N THR A 275 20.60 -10.04 10.58
CA THR A 275 19.67 -10.82 11.40
C THR A 275 18.26 -10.68 10.84
N LEU A 276 17.76 -11.73 10.16
CA LEU A 276 16.53 -11.66 9.35
C LEU A 276 15.29 -11.18 10.13
N HIS A 277 15.15 -11.62 11.38
CA HIS A 277 14.05 -11.23 12.28
C HIS A 277 14.57 -10.34 13.43
N TYR A 278 15.39 -9.34 13.11
CA TYR A 278 15.86 -8.37 14.09
C TYR A 278 14.70 -7.46 14.52
N VAL A 279 14.16 -7.69 15.72
CA VAL A 279 13.01 -6.93 16.26
C VAL A 279 13.36 -6.18 17.56
N THR A 280 14.66 -6.06 17.87
CA THR A 280 15.12 -5.33 19.06
C THR A 280 14.98 -3.83 18.85
N ASN A 281 15.31 -3.35 17.63
CA ASN A 281 15.06 -2.01 17.13
C ASN A 281 15.52 -0.89 18.09
N ASP A 282 16.66 -1.04 18.78
CA ASP A 282 17.11 -0.09 19.82
C ASP A 282 18.45 0.60 19.49
N ALA A 283 19.01 0.36 18.30
CA ALA A 283 20.31 0.87 17.93
C ALA A 283 20.27 2.33 17.44
N PRO A 284 21.37 3.09 17.60
CA PRO A 284 21.50 4.42 17.01
C PRO A 284 21.66 4.35 15.50
N LEU A 285 21.05 5.29 14.77
CA LEU A 285 21.26 5.46 13.34
C LEU A 285 22.60 6.16 13.07
N ARG A 286 23.48 5.54 12.28
CA ARG A 286 24.81 6.07 11.98
C ARG A 286 24.94 6.46 10.52
N ALA A 287 25.52 7.63 10.28
CA ALA A 287 25.82 8.08 8.92
C ALA A 287 26.83 7.12 8.27
N GLY A 288 26.53 6.70 7.04
CA GLY A 288 27.34 5.74 6.29
C GLY A 288 26.77 4.33 6.28
N ASP A 289 25.91 3.97 7.25
CA ASP A 289 25.22 2.69 7.26
C ASP A 289 23.96 2.71 6.39
N LEU A 290 23.50 1.51 6.01
CA LEU A 290 22.16 1.30 5.48
C LEU A 290 21.18 1.04 6.62
N LEU A 291 19.91 1.32 6.36
CA LEU A 291 18.78 0.96 7.20
C LEU A 291 17.86 0.05 6.39
N LEU A 292 17.71 -1.20 6.82
CA LEU A 292 16.70 -2.13 6.31
C LEU A 292 15.46 -2.01 7.19
N VAL A 293 14.32 -1.68 6.57
CA VAL A 293 13.02 -1.64 7.24
C VAL A 293 12.10 -2.64 6.56
N ASP A 294 11.66 -3.65 7.30
CA ASP A 294 10.60 -4.59 6.94
C ASP A 294 9.41 -4.35 7.87
N ALA A 295 8.36 -3.75 7.31
CA ALA A 295 7.18 -3.36 8.03
C ALA A 295 5.96 -3.22 7.12
N GLY A 296 4.82 -3.68 7.61
CA GLY A 296 3.53 -3.49 6.97
C GLY A 296 2.42 -3.22 7.98
N ALA A 297 1.35 -2.57 7.51
CA ALA A 297 0.18 -2.24 8.31
C ALA A 297 -0.90 -3.33 8.21
N GLU A 298 -1.61 -3.59 9.31
CA GLU A 298 -2.87 -4.35 9.26
C GLU A 298 -4.04 -3.39 8.99
N ARG A 299 -4.91 -3.77 8.06
CA ARG A 299 -6.17 -3.06 7.80
C ARG A 299 -7.35 -4.02 7.67
N ALA A 300 -8.35 -3.85 8.53
CA ALA A 300 -9.52 -4.74 8.62
C ALA A 300 -9.15 -6.25 8.64
N GLY A 301 -8.03 -6.60 9.29
CA GLY A 301 -7.51 -7.96 9.38
C GLY A 301 -6.61 -8.40 8.22
N TYR A 302 -6.55 -7.65 7.10
CA TYR A 302 -5.66 -7.92 5.97
C TYR A 302 -4.33 -7.17 6.12
N ASN A 303 -3.25 -7.82 5.75
CA ASN A 303 -1.90 -7.33 6.00
C ASN A 303 -1.22 -6.85 4.73
N ALA A 304 -0.35 -5.86 4.87
CA ALA A 304 0.72 -5.58 3.92
C ALA A 304 2.04 -6.11 4.48
N ASP A 305 3.02 -6.26 3.60
CA ASP A 305 4.37 -6.73 3.91
C ASP A 305 5.37 -6.03 2.99
N ILE A 306 6.19 -5.14 3.52
CA ILE A 306 7.07 -4.32 2.68
C ILE A 306 8.42 -4.21 3.33
N THR A 307 9.45 -4.59 2.56
CA THR A 307 10.83 -4.32 2.88
C THR A 307 11.45 -3.27 1.95
N ARG A 308 12.13 -2.29 2.53
CA ARG A 308 13.01 -1.34 1.83
C ARG A 308 14.34 -1.21 2.56
N THR A 309 15.41 -1.00 1.81
CA THR A 309 16.72 -0.66 2.36
C THR A 309 17.17 0.70 1.82
N VAL A 310 17.49 1.64 2.72
CA VAL A 310 17.87 3.02 2.38
C VAL A 310 19.18 3.43 3.08
N PRO A 311 19.99 4.32 2.50
CA PRO A 311 21.18 4.84 3.17
C PRO A 311 20.76 5.87 4.23
N ILE A 312 21.24 5.71 5.47
CA ILE A 312 20.90 6.63 6.58
C ILE A 312 21.38 8.05 6.28
N SER A 313 22.50 8.19 5.56
CA SER A 313 23.04 9.47 5.11
C SER A 313 22.28 10.12 3.94
N GLY A 314 21.30 9.43 3.36
CA GLY A 314 20.59 9.83 2.14
C GLY A 314 21.35 9.58 0.83
N ARG A 315 22.54 8.97 0.88
CA ARG A 315 23.31 8.58 -0.32
C ARG A 315 23.98 7.23 -0.13
N PHE A 316 23.83 6.34 -1.10
CA PHE A 316 24.58 5.10 -1.16
C PHE A 316 26.07 5.36 -1.39
N SER A 317 26.93 4.56 -0.78
CA SER A 317 28.29 4.36 -1.27
C SER A 317 28.27 3.49 -2.53
N ASP A 318 29.37 3.47 -3.28
CA ASP A 318 29.48 2.65 -4.51
C ASP A 318 29.17 1.17 -4.24
N ALA A 319 29.75 0.60 -3.17
CA ALA A 319 29.50 -0.79 -2.79
C ALA A 319 28.05 -1.04 -2.34
N GLN A 320 27.43 -0.10 -1.63
CA GLN A 320 26.02 -0.22 -1.27
C GLN A 320 25.12 -0.15 -2.50
N ALA A 321 25.40 0.76 -3.44
CA ALA A 321 24.65 0.90 -4.68
C ALA A 321 24.79 -0.36 -5.56
N GLU A 322 26.01 -0.88 -5.74
CA GLU A 322 26.26 -2.08 -6.53
C GLU A 322 25.53 -3.32 -5.98
N LEU A 323 25.49 -3.48 -4.65
CA LEU A 323 24.77 -4.56 -3.99
C LEU A 323 23.25 -4.34 -4.03
N TYR A 324 22.80 -3.11 -3.85
CA TYR A 324 21.38 -2.73 -3.95
C TYR A 324 20.83 -3.05 -5.35
N ASP A 325 21.55 -2.64 -6.38
CA ASP A 325 21.18 -2.90 -7.78
C ASP A 325 21.15 -4.40 -8.11
N ALA A 326 22.02 -5.20 -7.47
CA ALA A 326 21.96 -6.66 -7.60
C ALA A 326 20.65 -7.22 -7.06
N VAL A 327 20.24 -6.83 -5.85
CA VAL A 327 18.95 -7.24 -5.26
C VAL A 327 17.78 -6.75 -6.11
N LEU A 328 17.83 -5.50 -6.57
CA LEU A 328 16.77 -4.90 -7.39
C LEU A 328 16.61 -5.62 -8.74
N ARG A 329 17.71 -6.03 -9.40
CA ARG A 329 17.66 -6.85 -10.62
C ARG A 329 17.01 -8.21 -10.38
N VAL A 330 17.35 -8.89 -9.27
CA VAL A 330 16.70 -10.16 -8.91
C VAL A 330 15.20 -9.95 -8.71
N GLN A 331 14.80 -8.91 -7.97
CA GLN A 331 13.39 -8.62 -7.70
C GLN A 331 12.63 -8.34 -8.99
N THR A 332 13.17 -7.45 -9.82
CA THR A 332 12.56 -7.02 -11.09
C THR A 332 12.31 -8.22 -11.99
N ARG A 333 13.31 -9.10 -12.13
CA ARG A 333 13.15 -10.31 -12.91
C ARG A 333 12.14 -11.28 -12.31
N CYS A 334 12.08 -11.43 -10.99
CA CYS A 334 11.06 -12.25 -10.34
C CYS A 334 9.64 -11.73 -10.60
N LEU A 335 9.44 -10.41 -10.55
CA LEU A 335 8.16 -9.78 -10.90
C LEU A 335 7.79 -10.02 -12.36
N GLU A 336 8.75 -9.89 -13.30
CA GLU A 336 8.53 -10.23 -14.72
C GLU A 336 8.15 -11.71 -14.91
N LEU A 337 8.84 -12.62 -14.22
CA LEU A 337 8.56 -14.06 -14.32
C LEU A 337 7.13 -14.40 -13.88
N LEU A 338 6.61 -13.72 -12.85
CA LEU A 338 5.22 -13.84 -12.44
C LEU A 338 4.27 -13.18 -13.45
N MET A 339 4.59 -11.97 -13.92
CA MET A 339 3.78 -11.21 -14.87
C MET A 339 3.55 -11.95 -16.19
N TRP A 340 4.57 -12.65 -16.70
CA TRP A 340 4.50 -13.41 -17.94
C TRP A 340 4.12 -14.89 -17.74
N GLY A 341 3.87 -15.32 -16.50
CA GLY A 341 3.54 -16.71 -16.17
C GLY A 341 4.68 -17.71 -16.43
N GLU A 342 5.93 -17.23 -16.51
CA GLU A 342 7.13 -18.07 -16.65
C GLU A 342 7.45 -18.81 -15.35
N ALA A 343 7.15 -18.21 -14.20
CA ALA A 343 7.11 -18.89 -12.90
C ALA A 343 5.65 -19.15 -12.51
N ARG A 344 5.27 -20.43 -12.41
CA ARG A 344 3.89 -20.82 -12.11
C ARG A 344 3.58 -20.87 -10.62
N ASN A 345 4.59 -21.01 -9.78
CA ASN A 345 4.46 -21.11 -8.32
C ASN A 345 5.67 -20.49 -7.59
N LEU A 346 5.54 -20.31 -6.27
CA LEU A 346 6.60 -19.69 -5.44
C LEU A 346 7.88 -20.52 -5.41
N MET A 347 7.81 -21.85 -5.50
CA MET A 347 8.98 -22.73 -5.55
C MET A 347 9.80 -22.52 -6.82
N GLN A 348 9.14 -22.44 -7.99
CA GLN A 348 9.79 -22.13 -9.26
C GLN A 348 10.39 -20.73 -9.24
N LEU A 349 9.67 -19.75 -8.70
CA LEU A 349 10.17 -18.39 -8.52
C LEU A 349 11.43 -18.38 -7.64
N HIS A 350 11.41 -19.13 -6.53
CA HIS A 350 12.56 -19.25 -5.62
C HIS A 350 13.77 -19.85 -6.33
N GLN A 351 13.58 -20.93 -7.09
CA GLN A 351 14.65 -21.55 -7.87
C GLN A 351 15.28 -20.60 -8.89
N GLN A 352 14.49 -19.74 -9.54
CA GLN A 352 15.02 -18.73 -10.46
C GLN A 352 15.77 -17.63 -9.70
N SER A 353 15.20 -17.12 -8.60
CA SER A 353 15.87 -16.11 -7.77
C SER A 353 17.22 -16.60 -7.23
N ALA A 354 17.31 -17.86 -6.78
CA ALA A 354 18.54 -18.46 -6.27
C ALA A 354 19.64 -18.52 -7.36
N ARG A 355 19.29 -18.84 -8.60
CA ARG A 355 20.24 -18.81 -9.73
C ARG A 355 20.75 -17.40 -9.97
N MET A 356 19.86 -16.42 -9.98
CA MET A 356 20.24 -15.01 -10.20
C MET A 356 21.07 -14.44 -9.05
N VAL A 357 20.76 -14.76 -7.79
CA VAL A 357 21.58 -14.39 -6.63
C VAL A 357 22.99 -14.94 -6.77
N VAL A 358 23.15 -16.17 -7.30
CA VAL A 358 24.46 -16.76 -7.55
C VAL A 358 25.19 -16.04 -8.69
N GLU A 359 24.49 -15.66 -9.77
CA GLU A 359 25.06 -14.88 -10.86
C GLU A 359 25.54 -13.51 -10.38
N GLU A 360 24.73 -12.78 -9.61
CA GLU A 360 25.11 -11.51 -9.00
C GLU A 360 26.24 -11.68 -7.98
N GLY A 361 26.18 -12.73 -7.15
CA GLY A 361 27.24 -13.07 -6.20
C GLY A 361 28.57 -13.34 -6.89
N LYS A 362 28.58 -13.99 -8.06
CA LYS A 362 29.78 -14.15 -8.88
C LYS A 362 30.26 -12.83 -9.47
N ARG A 363 29.34 -12.02 -10.00
CA ARG A 363 29.65 -10.71 -10.61
C ARG A 363 30.33 -9.77 -9.60
N LEU A 364 29.86 -9.78 -8.36
CA LEU A 364 30.38 -8.96 -7.26
C LEU A 364 31.59 -9.58 -6.53
N GLY A 365 32.01 -10.79 -6.90
CA GLY A 365 33.10 -11.50 -6.22
C GLY A 365 32.74 -12.00 -4.81
N LEU A 366 31.45 -12.07 -4.48
CA LEU A 366 30.93 -12.63 -3.22
C LEU A 366 30.92 -14.17 -3.23
N LEU A 367 30.84 -14.78 -4.42
CA LEU A 367 30.84 -16.22 -4.62
C LEU A 367 31.89 -16.64 -5.66
N SER A 368 32.42 -17.86 -5.52
CA SER A 368 33.37 -18.41 -6.48
C SER A 368 32.72 -18.61 -7.86
N SER A 369 33.52 -18.59 -8.93
CA SER A 369 33.04 -18.86 -10.29
C SER A 369 32.38 -20.24 -10.45
N ARG A 370 32.75 -21.20 -9.59
CA ARG A 370 32.20 -22.56 -9.54
C ARG A 370 30.91 -22.70 -8.72
N ALA A 371 30.45 -21.62 -8.06
CA ALA A 371 29.23 -21.65 -7.27
C ALA A 371 28.01 -22.06 -8.10
N THR A 372 27.09 -22.75 -7.46
CA THR A 372 25.86 -23.33 -8.00
C THR A 372 24.65 -22.69 -7.34
N ALA A 373 23.44 -22.96 -7.84
CA ALA A 373 22.20 -22.46 -7.21
C ALA A 373 22.05 -22.84 -5.73
N SER A 374 22.66 -23.94 -5.29
CA SER A 374 22.64 -24.35 -3.87
C SER A 374 23.44 -23.41 -2.96
N ASP A 375 24.46 -22.74 -3.49
CA ASP A 375 25.29 -21.78 -2.77
C ASP A 375 24.57 -20.45 -2.53
N ALA A 376 23.44 -20.20 -3.22
CA ALA A 376 22.61 -19.01 -3.01
C ALA A 376 22.22 -18.82 -1.55
N ARG A 377 22.01 -19.91 -0.80
CA ARG A 377 21.62 -19.89 0.62
C ARG A 377 22.64 -19.20 1.52
N SER A 378 23.91 -19.11 1.09
CA SER A 378 24.94 -18.37 1.83
C SER A 378 24.75 -16.86 1.80
N LEU A 379 24.03 -16.34 0.80
CA LEU A 379 23.73 -14.92 0.61
C LEU A 379 22.24 -14.60 0.78
N MET A 380 21.34 -15.52 0.42
CA MET A 380 19.88 -15.41 0.55
C MET A 380 19.34 -16.64 1.31
N PRO A 381 19.36 -16.63 2.65
CA PRO A 381 19.03 -17.79 3.47
C PRO A 381 17.52 -18.05 3.65
N HIS A 382 16.65 -17.28 2.98
CA HIS A 382 15.20 -17.36 3.07
C HIS A 382 14.52 -17.60 1.70
N SER A 383 13.22 -17.82 1.71
CA SER A 383 12.38 -17.97 0.51
C SER A 383 12.27 -16.64 -0.25
N ILE A 384 11.89 -16.70 -1.54
CA ILE A 384 11.69 -15.50 -2.36
C ILE A 384 10.37 -14.77 -2.06
N GLY A 385 9.46 -15.42 -1.33
CA GLY A 385 8.14 -14.89 -1.04
C GLY A 385 7.18 -15.94 -0.50
N HIS A 386 6.02 -15.48 -0.06
CA HIS A 386 4.93 -16.28 0.53
C HIS A 386 3.56 -15.72 0.13
N HIS A 387 2.49 -16.46 0.43
CA HIS A 387 1.13 -15.94 0.28
C HIS A 387 0.85 -14.88 1.34
N LEU A 388 0.02 -13.89 1.00
CA LEU A 388 -0.33 -12.75 1.86
C LEU A 388 -1.85 -12.54 1.90
N GLY A 389 -2.41 -12.23 3.06
CA GLY A 389 -3.85 -12.12 3.23
C GLY A 389 -4.26 -11.70 4.63
N LEU A 390 -5.15 -12.48 5.25
CA LEU A 390 -5.55 -12.27 6.64
C LEU A 390 -4.41 -12.54 7.61
N ASP A 391 -3.46 -13.40 7.25
CA ASP A 391 -2.18 -13.52 7.94
C ASP A 391 -1.06 -12.99 7.03
N VAL A 392 0.07 -12.54 7.62
CA VAL A 392 1.23 -12.05 6.87
C VAL A 392 1.81 -13.19 6.03
N HIS A 393 2.15 -14.30 6.71
CA HIS A 393 2.35 -15.61 6.09
C HIS A 393 0.99 -16.32 5.96
N ASP A 394 0.18 -15.89 4.98
CA ASP A 394 -1.13 -16.46 4.70
C ASP A 394 -1.00 -17.91 4.21
N PRO A 395 -1.99 -18.78 4.46
CA PRO A 395 -1.89 -20.16 4.02
C PRO A 395 -1.99 -20.27 2.49
N GLY A 396 -1.09 -21.05 1.91
CA GLY A 396 -1.09 -21.37 0.50
C GLY A 396 0.09 -22.27 0.15
N SER A 397 -0.07 -23.12 -0.86
CA SER A 397 1.00 -24.03 -1.27
C SER A 397 2.07 -23.28 -2.06
N PRO A 398 3.37 -23.49 -1.77
CA PRO A 398 4.45 -22.93 -2.57
C PRO A 398 4.71 -23.70 -3.87
N VAL A 399 4.17 -24.93 -3.99
CA VAL A 399 4.41 -25.82 -5.14
C VAL A 399 3.21 -25.94 -6.07
N GLU A 400 2.01 -25.55 -5.63
CA GLU A 400 0.84 -25.50 -6.50
C GLU A 400 0.85 -24.23 -7.36
N PRO A 401 0.32 -24.28 -8.59
CA PRO A 401 0.20 -23.10 -9.44
C PRO A 401 -0.55 -21.95 -8.75
N LEU A 402 0.01 -20.74 -8.81
CA LEU A 402 -0.67 -19.52 -8.39
C LEU A 402 -1.84 -19.25 -9.32
N SER A 403 -3.03 -19.16 -8.75
CA SER A 403 -4.25 -18.83 -9.50
C SER A 403 -4.42 -17.31 -9.61
N PRO A 404 -5.14 -16.80 -10.62
CA PRO A 404 -5.55 -15.40 -10.63
C PRO A 404 -6.19 -15.00 -9.29
N ASN A 405 -5.91 -13.79 -8.83
CA ASN A 405 -6.23 -13.24 -7.52
C ASN A 405 -5.50 -13.88 -6.32
N SER A 406 -4.48 -14.73 -6.55
CA SER A 406 -3.52 -15.02 -5.48
C SER A 406 -2.75 -13.74 -5.15
N VAL A 407 -2.46 -13.50 -3.88
CA VAL A 407 -1.63 -12.37 -3.44
C VAL A 407 -0.41 -12.93 -2.74
N VAL A 408 0.78 -12.53 -3.20
CA VAL A 408 2.07 -13.04 -2.72
C VAL A 408 3.07 -11.91 -2.53
N THR A 409 4.10 -12.15 -1.71
CA THR A 409 5.29 -11.28 -1.61
C THR A 409 6.35 -11.67 -2.64
N VAL A 410 7.21 -10.71 -3.01
CA VAL A 410 8.44 -10.93 -3.79
C VAL A 410 9.57 -10.15 -3.13
N GLU A 411 10.40 -10.86 -2.37
CA GLU A 411 11.27 -10.31 -1.33
C GLU A 411 12.73 -10.78 -1.42
N PRO A 412 13.44 -10.72 -2.57
CA PRO A 412 14.84 -11.12 -2.59
C PRO A 412 15.68 -10.27 -1.62
N GLY A 413 16.68 -10.92 -1.03
CA GLY A 413 17.67 -10.26 -0.19
C GLY A 413 19.06 -10.86 -0.38
N ILE A 414 20.08 -10.02 -0.22
CA ILE A 414 21.48 -10.44 -0.15
C ILE A 414 22.07 -9.90 1.15
N TYR A 415 22.55 -10.82 1.99
CA TYR A 415 23.18 -10.54 3.27
C TYR A 415 24.61 -11.02 3.21
N VAL A 416 25.56 -10.09 3.25
CA VAL A 416 26.99 -10.39 3.17
C VAL A 416 27.56 -10.46 4.58
N PRO A 417 27.93 -11.66 5.09
CA PRO A 417 28.48 -11.80 6.41
C PRO A 417 29.70 -10.90 6.63
N ASN A 418 29.83 -10.39 7.85
CA ASN A 418 31.03 -9.65 8.24
C ASN A 418 32.20 -10.61 8.51
N SER A 419 32.82 -11.13 7.45
CA SER A 419 33.96 -12.02 7.55
C SER A 419 35.01 -11.76 6.46
N ASP A 420 36.25 -12.19 6.73
CA ASP A 420 37.35 -12.03 5.78
C ASP A 420 37.20 -12.82 4.48
N ALA A 421 36.23 -13.75 4.42
CA ALA A 421 35.91 -14.51 3.21
C ALA A 421 35.26 -13.65 2.11
N PHE A 422 34.73 -12.47 2.46
CA PHE A 422 34.05 -11.58 1.53
C PHE A 422 34.90 -10.34 1.20
N PRO A 423 34.72 -9.70 0.03
CA PRO A 423 35.40 -8.45 -0.30
C PRO A 423 35.07 -7.37 0.74
N LYS A 424 36.11 -6.66 1.21
CA LYS A 424 36.02 -5.70 2.32
C LYS A 424 34.91 -4.66 2.16
N ALA A 425 34.62 -4.23 0.94
CA ALA A 425 33.62 -3.21 0.65
C ALA A 425 32.16 -3.66 0.90
N TYR A 426 31.88 -4.98 0.90
CA TYR A 426 30.52 -5.53 1.04
C TYR A 426 30.23 -6.12 2.42
N ARG A 427 31.25 -6.33 3.26
CA ARG A 427 31.11 -6.99 4.56
C ARG A 427 30.11 -6.24 5.45
N GLY A 428 29.22 -6.98 6.11
CA GLY A 428 28.28 -6.38 7.05
C GLY A 428 27.04 -5.77 6.41
N ILE A 429 26.90 -5.82 5.07
CA ILE A 429 25.78 -5.21 4.37
C ILE A 429 24.67 -6.25 4.15
N GLY A 430 23.47 -5.95 4.66
CA GLY A 430 22.23 -6.66 4.35
C GLY A 430 21.26 -5.77 3.58
N ILE A 431 20.73 -6.27 2.46
CA ILE A 431 19.73 -5.58 1.64
C ILE A 431 18.60 -6.54 1.32
N ARG A 432 17.35 -6.10 1.49
CA ARG A 432 16.14 -6.78 1.03
C ARG A 432 15.20 -5.76 0.40
N ILE A 433 14.52 -6.13 -0.68
CA ILE A 433 13.54 -5.30 -1.37
C ILE A 433 12.32 -6.15 -1.63
N GLU A 434 11.16 -5.71 -1.16
CA GLU A 434 9.95 -6.54 -1.16
C GLU A 434 8.68 -5.80 -1.57
N ASP A 435 7.84 -6.46 -2.36
CA ASP A 435 6.52 -5.95 -2.72
C ASP A 435 5.43 -7.01 -2.61
N ASN A 436 4.18 -6.53 -2.48
CA ASN A 436 2.98 -7.36 -2.49
C ASN A 436 2.33 -7.30 -3.86
N VAL A 437 2.16 -8.45 -4.50
CA VAL A 437 1.62 -8.52 -5.85
C VAL A 437 0.40 -9.43 -5.94
N VAL A 438 -0.60 -8.97 -6.70
CA VAL A 438 -1.75 -9.77 -7.11
C VAL A 438 -1.43 -10.41 -8.45
N ILE A 439 -1.56 -11.73 -8.50
CA ILE A 439 -1.47 -12.50 -9.74
C ILE A 439 -2.72 -12.21 -10.57
N GLY A 440 -2.59 -11.59 -11.73
CA GLY A 440 -3.73 -11.36 -12.63
C GLY A 440 -4.01 -12.55 -13.54
N GLY A 441 -5.10 -12.44 -14.31
CA GLY A 441 -5.39 -13.35 -15.42
C GLY A 441 -4.47 -13.12 -16.61
N ALA A 442 -4.55 -13.99 -17.63
CA ALA A 442 -3.70 -13.94 -18.83
C ALA A 442 -3.70 -12.59 -19.58
N THR A 443 -4.73 -11.75 -19.36
CA THR A 443 -4.90 -10.43 -19.99
C THR A 443 -4.67 -9.24 -19.06
N GLU A 444 -4.56 -9.46 -17.74
CA GLU A 444 -4.57 -8.39 -16.73
C GLU A 444 -3.18 -8.14 -16.10
N GLY A 445 -2.23 -9.06 -16.30
CA GLY A 445 -0.84 -8.90 -15.85
C GLY A 445 -0.65 -9.01 -14.34
N LEU A 446 0.39 -8.39 -13.80
CA LEU A 446 0.70 -8.37 -12.37
C LEU A 446 0.30 -7.01 -11.77
N GLN A 447 -0.47 -7.01 -10.67
CA GLN A 447 -0.79 -5.78 -9.96
C GLN A 447 0.07 -5.65 -8.70
N ASP A 448 0.97 -4.67 -8.69
CA ASP A 448 1.75 -4.32 -7.51
C ASP A 448 0.93 -3.40 -6.57
N LEU A 449 0.64 -3.90 -5.36
CA LEU A 449 -0.13 -3.21 -4.32
C LEU A 449 0.71 -2.20 -3.53
N THR A 450 2.03 -2.28 -3.64
CA THR A 450 3.02 -1.52 -2.87
C THR A 450 3.93 -0.67 -3.76
N LYS A 451 3.65 -0.60 -5.07
CA LYS A 451 4.36 0.21 -6.09
C LYS A 451 4.62 1.67 -5.73
N ASN A 452 3.81 2.24 -4.83
CA ASN A 452 3.95 3.62 -4.38
C ASN A 452 5.00 3.77 -3.26
N CYS A 453 5.57 2.67 -2.75
CA CYS A 453 6.67 2.68 -1.80
C CYS A 453 7.98 2.71 -2.60
N TYR A 454 8.72 3.81 -2.50
CA TYR A 454 9.89 4.01 -3.34
C TYR A 454 10.98 3.00 -3.02
N LYS A 455 11.53 2.35 -4.05
CA LYS A 455 12.63 1.39 -3.91
C LYS A 455 13.95 2.13 -3.83
N VAL A 456 14.18 3.06 -4.74
CA VAL A 456 15.35 3.94 -4.68
C VAL A 456 14.99 5.15 -3.81
N PRO A 457 15.86 5.62 -2.89
CA PRO A 457 15.76 6.97 -2.36
C PRO A 457 16.05 7.90 -3.53
N THR A 458 14.99 8.26 -4.24
CA THR A 458 15.02 9.16 -5.38
C THR A 458 15.72 10.44 -4.93
N PRO A 459 16.91 10.79 -5.43
CA PRO A 459 17.42 12.15 -5.25
C PRO A 459 16.33 13.09 -5.78
N ILE A 460 16.16 14.28 -5.21
CA ILE A 460 15.20 15.30 -5.69
C ILE A 460 15.22 15.48 -7.24
N ALA A 461 16.37 15.21 -7.87
CA ALA A 461 16.56 15.19 -9.32
C ALA A 461 15.73 14.11 -10.06
N GLU A 462 15.48 12.95 -9.48
CA GLU A 462 14.67 11.88 -10.07
C GLU A 462 13.17 11.94 -9.64
N PHE A 463 12.81 12.79 -8.67
CA PHE A 463 11.39 13.17 -8.53
C PHE A 463 10.93 13.95 -9.76
N ALA A 464 11.84 14.73 -10.36
CA ALA A 464 11.65 15.37 -11.66
C ALA A 464 11.42 14.34 -12.79
N ALA A 465 12.06 13.17 -12.69
CA ALA A 465 11.92 12.03 -13.60
C ALA A 465 10.50 11.41 -13.51
N GLN A 466 9.99 11.22 -12.29
CA GLN A 466 8.65 10.65 -12.02
C GLN A 466 7.45 11.59 -12.25
N ILE A 467 7.66 12.92 -12.29
CA ILE A 467 6.65 13.84 -12.88
C ILE A 467 6.69 13.84 -14.42
N GLY A 468 7.37 12.87 -15.05
CA GLY A 468 7.28 12.59 -16.48
C GLY A 468 8.26 13.35 -17.36
N LEU A 469 9.42 13.77 -16.84
CA LEU A 469 10.46 14.42 -17.65
C LEU A 469 11.36 13.43 -18.41
N ASP A 470 11.38 12.14 -18.05
CA ASP A 470 12.22 11.13 -18.74
C ASP A 470 11.69 10.76 -20.13
N ASN A 471 10.37 10.89 -20.30
CA ASN A 471 9.67 10.71 -21.57
C ASN A 471 9.35 12.06 -22.23
N PHE A 472 10.15 13.10 -21.96
CA PHE A 472 9.96 14.39 -22.62
C PHE A 472 10.31 14.26 -24.11
N ARG A 473 9.30 13.95 -24.92
CA ARG A 473 9.44 13.90 -26.37
C ARG A 473 9.55 15.33 -26.87
N ILE A 474 10.67 15.66 -27.52
CA ILE A 474 10.84 16.94 -28.19
C ILE A 474 9.88 16.97 -29.38
N SER A 475 8.81 17.74 -29.24
CA SER A 475 7.85 18.04 -30.30
C SER A 475 7.93 19.52 -30.65
N LEU A 476 7.27 19.93 -31.73
CA LEU A 476 7.12 21.35 -32.05
C LEU A 476 6.46 22.13 -30.89
N GLY A 477 5.50 21.51 -30.18
CA GLY A 477 4.89 22.08 -28.98
C GLY A 477 5.89 22.26 -27.85
N SER A 478 6.78 21.30 -27.64
CA SER A 478 7.83 21.35 -26.62
C SER A 478 8.84 22.47 -26.88
N ILE A 479 9.20 22.70 -28.16
CA ILE A 479 10.09 23.79 -28.57
C ILE A 479 9.43 25.15 -28.35
N VAL A 480 8.15 25.28 -28.72
CA VAL A 480 7.38 26.52 -28.47
C VAL A 480 7.24 26.78 -26.97
N ALA A 481 6.92 25.76 -26.17
CA ALA A 481 6.84 25.87 -24.72
C ALA A 481 8.17 26.32 -24.09
N ALA A 482 9.32 25.83 -24.62
CA ALA A 482 10.64 26.27 -24.16
C ALA A 482 10.95 27.74 -24.51
N VAL A 483 10.53 28.22 -25.69
CA VAL A 483 10.66 29.65 -26.08
C VAL A 483 9.80 30.56 -25.19
N TYR A 484 8.58 30.13 -24.84
CA TYR A 484 7.74 30.82 -23.87
C TYR A 484 8.39 30.82 -22.49
N ALA A 485 8.86 29.66 -22.02
CA ALA A 485 9.52 29.51 -20.73
C ALA A 485 10.73 30.44 -20.60
N ALA A 486 11.60 30.52 -21.61
CA ALA A 486 12.79 31.36 -21.56
C ALA A 486 12.45 32.85 -21.40
N GLY A 487 11.49 33.37 -22.17
CA GLY A 487 11.11 34.78 -22.03
C GLY A 487 10.32 35.06 -20.75
N TYR A 488 9.51 34.11 -20.26
CA TYR A 488 8.80 34.26 -19.00
C TYR A 488 9.77 34.33 -17.81
N LEU A 489 10.77 33.44 -17.79
CA LEU A 489 11.85 33.47 -16.81
C LEU A 489 12.65 34.78 -16.85
N ALA A 490 12.88 35.32 -18.04
CA ALA A 490 13.56 36.60 -18.21
C ALA A 490 12.73 37.80 -17.72
N MET A 491 11.40 37.74 -17.84
CA MET A 491 10.50 38.82 -17.40
C MET A 491 10.23 38.79 -15.89
N GLU A 492 9.91 37.62 -15.33
CA GLU A 492 9.64 37.48 -13.90
C GLU A 492 10.07 36.08 -13.44
N PRO A 493 11.18 35.92 -12.70
CA PRO A 493 11.76 34.61 -12.44
C PRO A 493 10.85 33.62 -11.70
N VAL A 494 9.97 34.08 -10.80
CA VAL A 494 9.16 33.18 -9.96
C VAL A 494 7.88 32.77 -10.68
N ALA A 495 7.09 33.73 -11.15
CA ALA A 495 5.91 33.48 -11.97
C ALA A 495 6.30 32.81 -13.28
N GLY A 496 7.43 33.20 -13.85
CA GLY A 496 8.03 32.58 -15.02
C GLY A 496 8.40 31.13 -14.78
N SER A 497 9.02 30.78 -13.65
CA SER A 497 9.31 29.38 -13.31
C SER A 497 8.03 28.53 -13.20
N ILE A 498 6.98 29.07 -12.57
CA ILE A 498 5.68 28.38 -12.44
C ILE A 498 5.06 28.19 -13.84
N ALA A 499 5.01 29.24 -14.65
CA ALA A 499 4.49 29.17 -16.02
C ALA A 499 5.29 28.20 -16.90
N SER A 500 6.63 28.19 -16.77
CA SER A 500 7.51 27.27 -17.49
C SER A 500 7.19 25.81 -17.17
N ILE A 501 6.97 25.49 -15.89
CA ILE A 501 6.59 24.13 -15.46
C ILE A 501 5.23 23.76 -16.07
N CYS A 502 4.23 24.64 -15.98
CA CYS A 502 2.90 24.38 -16.53
C CYS A 502 2.92 24.19 -18.05
N LEU A 503 3.68 25.00 -18.78
CA LEU A 503 3.78 24.92 -20.24
C LEU A 503 4.51 23.65 -20.71
N LEU A 504 5.66 23.35 -20.12
CA LEU A 504 6.45 22.18 -20.48
C LEU A 504 5.73 20.89 -20.11
N TYR A 505 5.16 20.82 -18.91
CA TYR A 505 4.40 19.66 -18.46
C TYR A 505 3.09 19.49 -19.25
N GLY A 506 2.33 20.57 -19.42
CA GLY A 506 1.08 20.57 -20.19
C GLY A 506 1.28 20.16 -21.65
N SER A 507 2.37 20.63 -22.29
CA SER A 507 2.72 20.19 -23.65
C SER A 507 3.04 18.70 -23.71
N ASN A 508 3.73 18.15 -22.70
CA ASN A 508 4.05 16.73 -22.66
C ASN A 508 2.80 15.87 -22.40
N CYS A 509 1.92 16.29 -21.49
CA CYS A 509 0.64 15.64 -21.24
C CYS A 509 -0.26 15.63 -22.48
N ALA A 510 -0.36 16.75 -23.19
CA ALA A 510 -1.14 16.85 -24.42
C ALA A 510 -0.59 15.92 -25.51
N LEU A 511 0.74 15.82 -25.64
CA LEU A 511 1.37 14.91 -26.59
C LEU A 511 1.12 13.44 -26.23
N ASN A 512 1.27 13.07 -24.96
CA ASN A 512 0.98 11.71 -24.51
C ASN A 512 -0.49 11.35 -24.78
N TYR A 513 -1.41 12.23 -24.40
CA TYR A 513 -2.85 12.06 -24.68
C TYR A 513 -3.13 11.90 -26.17
N ALA A 514 -2.51 12.73 -27.02
CA ALA A 514 -2.64 12.65 -28.47
C ALA A 514 -2.17 11.30 -29.05
N THR A 515 -1.18 10.66 -28.42
CA THR A 515 -0.62 9.38 -28.86
C THR A 515 -1.31 8.14 -28.30
N THR A 516 -2.02 8.25 -27.17
CA THR A 516 -2.62 7.10 -26.47
C THR A 516 -4.12 6.97 -26.67
N GLU A 517 -4.82 8.06 -27.00
CA GLU A 517 -6.28 8.09 -27.06
C GLU A 517 -6.80 8.21 -28.51
N PRO A 518 -7.66 7.28 -28.98
CA PRO A 518 -8.33 7.43 -30.27
C PRO A 518 -9.15 8.72 -30.33
N ASN A 519 -9.06 9.44 -31.45
CA ASN A 519 -9.70 10.74 -31.65
C ASN A 519 -9.22 11.86 -30.69
N ALA A 520 -8.09 11.70 -30.01
CA ALA A 520 -7.54 12.72 -29.11
C ALA A 520 -7.40 14.09 -29.76
N MET A 521 -6.99 14.16 -31.03
CA MET A 521 -6.88 15.42 -31.76
C MET A 521 -8.23 16.13 -31.97
N ILE A 522 -9.31 15.36 -32.15
CA ILE A 522 -10.67 15.91 -32.23
C ILE A 522 -11.08 16.48 -30.88
N LYS A 523 -10.79 15.76 -29.79
CA LYS A 523 -11.11 16.19 -28.42
C LYS A 523 -10.30 17.43 -28.00
N LEU A 524 -9.00 17.45 -28.28
CA LEU A 524 -8.13 18.61 -28.05
C LEU A 524 -8.54 19.81 -28.91
N GLY A 525 -8.90 19.58 -30.16
CA GLY A 525 -9.43 20.62 -31.05
C GLY A 525 -10.76 21.19 -30.55
N ALA A 526 -11.68 20.34 -30.09
CA ALA A 526 -12.95 20.76 -29.50
C ALA A 526 -12.74 21.57 -28.21
N LEU A 527 -11.82 21.14 -27.34
CA LEU A 527 -11.44 21.88 -26.15
C LEU A 527 -10.87 23.25 -26.51
N HIS A 528 -9.93 23.30 -27.46
CA HIS A 528 -9.32 24.56 -27.90
C HIS A 528 -10.37 25.53 -28.49
N ALA A 529 -11.26 25.04 -29.35
CA ALA A 529 -12.36 25.83 -29.90
C ALA A 529 -13.31 26.33 -28.80
N SER A 530 -13.59 25.50 -27.79
CA SER A 530 -14.42 25.87 -26.64
C SER A 530 -13.78 26.98 -25.80
N CYS A 531 -12.47 26.90 -25.55
CA CYS A 531 -11.72 27.95 -24.86
C CYS A 531 -11.77 29.28 -25.62
N TRP A 532 -11.58 29.26 -26.94
CA TRP A 532 -11.73 30.47 -27.76
C TRP A 532 -13.16 31.01 -27.71
N ALA A 533 -14.17 30.15 -27.84
CA ALA A 533 -15.56 30.58 -27.75
C ALA A 533 -15.86 31.24 -26.39
N MET A 534 -15.36 30.69 -25.29
CA MET A 534 -15.46 31.30 -23.96
C MET A 534 -14.73 32.63 -23.88
N GLN A 535 -13.54 32.76 -24.50
CA GLN A 535 -12.79 34.00 -24.51
C GLN A 535 -13.52 35.10 -25.30
N PHE A 536 -14.03 34.79 -26.49
CA PHE A 536 -14.86 35.72 -27.28
C PHE A 536 -16.13 36.11 -26.50
N PHE A 537 -16.84 35.13 -25.95
CA PHE A 537 -18.03 35.38 -25.13
C PHE A 537 -17.71 36.28 -23.93
N GLY A 538 -16.60 36.00 -23.23
CA GLY A 538 -16.07 36.80 -22.13
C GLY A 538 -15.92 38.28 -22.50
N HIS A 539 -15.14 38.55 -23.55
CA HIS A 539 -14.85 39.91 -23.99
C HIS A 539 -16.09 40.64 -24.52
N PHE A 540 -16.95 39.97 -25.29
CA PHE A 540 -18.14 40.62 -25.86
C PHE A 540 -19.25 40.85 -24.84
N VAL A 541 -19.54 39.86 -23.99
CA VAL A 541 -20.69 39.89 -23.08
C VAL A 541 -20.36 40.61 -21.77
N PHE A 542 -19.19 40.36 -21.18
CA PHE A 542 -18.84 40.92 -19.87
C PHE A 542 -17.99 42.19 -19.98
N GLU A 543 -17.09 42.28 -20.96
CA GLU A 543 -16.19 43.43 -21.09
C GLU A 543 -16.66 44.47 -22.14
N GLY A 544 -17.68 44.15 -22.94
CA GLY A 544 -18.24 45.04 -23.95
C GLY A 544 -17.26 45.48 -25.04
N ARG A 545 -16.18 44.72 -25.28
CA ARG A 545 -15.13 45.03 -26.24
C ARG A 545 -14.78 43.84 -27.11
N ALA A 546 -14.30 44.11 -28.33
CA ALA A 546 -13.71 43.05 -29.15
C ALA A 546 -12.40 42.56 -28.51
N PRO A 547 -12.11 41.26 -28.55
CA PRO A 547 -10.81 40.76 -28.11
C PRO A 547 -9.69 41.42 -28.95
N ALA A 548 -8.67 41.90 -28.26
CA ALA A 548 -7.50 42.58 -28.84
C ALA A 548 -6.56 41.63 -29.60
N LEU A 549 -7.08 40.50 -30.10
CA LEU A 549 -6.30 39.40 -30.65
C LEU A 549 -5.38 39.84 -31.79
N PHE A 550 -5.83 40.81 -32.58
CA PHE A 550 -5.09 41.34 -33.73
C PHE A 550 -4.42 42.70 -33.50
N ASP A 551 -4.64 43.33 -32.32
CA ASP A 551 -4.07 44.65 -32.03
C ASP A 551 -2.55 44.53 -31.78
N ASN A 552 -2.14 43.47 -31.09
CA ASN A 552 -0.73 43.11 -30.91
C ASN A 552 -0.61 41.61 -30.65
N LEU A 553 -0.20 40.85 -31.67
CA LEU A 553 -0.07 39.39 -31.57
C LEU A 553 0.92 38.95 -30.48
N PHE A 554 1.96 39.73 -30.20
CA PHE A 554 2.91 39.44 -29.13
C PHE A 554 2.24 39.60 -27.76
N GLN A 555 1.49 40.67 -27.53
CA GLN A 555 0.75 40.84 -26.27
C GLN A 555 -0.32 39.75 -26.10
N SER A 556 -1.08 39.47 -27.17
CA SER A 556 -2.24 38.59 -27.11
C SER A 556 -1.90 37.11 -27.04
N LEU A 557 -0.82 36.66 -27.70
CA LEU A 557 -0.42 35.25 -27.69
C LEU A 557 0.71 34.97 -26.70
N TYR A 558 1.69 35.87 -26.59
CA TYR A 558 2.89 35.62 -25.78
C TYR A 558 2.75 36.15 -24.35
N LEU A 559 2.31 37.39 -24.13
CA LEU A 559 2.29 37.99 -22.78
C LEU A 559 1.03 37.64 -21.98
N ALA A 560 -0.11 37.49 -22.64
CA ALA A 560 -1.40 37.28 -21.97
C ALA A 560 -1.42 36.07 -21.00
N PRO A 561 -0.85 34.89 -21.32
CA PRO A 561 -0.85 33.76 -20.39
C PRO A 561 -0.05 34.04 -19.11
N LEU A 562 1.10 34.71 -19.22
CA LEU A 562 1.90 35.10 -18.06
C LEU A 562 1.16 36.16 -17.22
N PHE A 563 0.47 37.10 -17.87
CA PHE A 563 -0.33 38.11 -17.19
C PHE A 563 -1.48 37.49 -16.38
N VAL A 564 -2.21 36.52 -16.94
CA VAL A 564 -3.27 35.79 -16.23
C VAL A 564 -2.72 35.07 -15.01
N LEU A 565 -1.54 34.44 -15.13
CA LEU A 565 -0.89 33.80 -13.99
C LEU A 565 -0.51 34.84 -12.92
N LEU A 566 0.05 35.97 -13.32
CA LEU A 566 0.42 37.06 -12.41
C LEU A 566 -0.81 37.64 -11.68
N GLU A 567 -1.93 37.84 -12.37
CA GLU A 567 -3.20 38.27 -11.77
C GLU A 567 -3.65 37.31 -10.66
N ILE A 568 -3.64 36.00 -10.94
CA ILE A 568 -3.96 34.97 -9.93
C ILE A 568 -2.98 35.07 -8.75
N MET A 569 -1.68 35.20 -9.02
CA MET A 569 -0.67 35.31 -7.97
C MET A 569 -0.84 36.60 -7.14
N PHE A 570 -1.21 37.72 -7.78
CA PHE A 570 -1.49 39.00 -7.11
C PHE A 570 -2.68 38.90 -6.17
N MET A 571 -3.74 38.16 -6.53
CA MET A 571 -4.86 37.86 -5.63
C MET A 571 -4.42 37.17 -4.34
N PHE A 572 -3.34 36.37 -4.38
CA PHE A 572 -2.75 35.72 -3.21
C PHE A 572 -1.61 36.52 -2.56
N GLY A 573 -1.47 37.81 -2.90
CA GLY A 573 -0.52 38.71 -2.25
C GLY A 573 0.91 38.61 -2.79
N TYR A 574 1.12 38.02 -3.97
CA TYR A 574 2.45 38.01 -4.60
C TYR A 574 2.84 39.43 -5.05
N ARG A 575 4.00 39.93 -4.60
CA ARG A 575 4.56 41.25 -4.95
C ARG A 575 3.51 42.39 -5.02
N PRO A 576 2.90 42.78 -3.88
CA PRO A 576 1.83 43.77 -3.84
C PRO A 576 2.24 45.13 -4.42
N ASP A 577 3.51 45.53 -4.27
CA ASP A 577 4.02 46.80 -4.82
C ASP A 577 4.08 46.80 -6.37
N LEU A 578 4.43 45.65 -6.97
CA LEU A 578 4.46 45.49 -8.42
C LEU A 578 3.03 45.48 -8.99
N SER A 579 2.14 44.73 -8.34
CA SER A 579 0.72 44.68 -8.68
C SER A 579 0.12 46.08 -8.68
N LYS A 580 0.31 46.84 -7.60
CA LYS A 580 -0.14 48.22 -7.49
C LYS A 580 0.42 49.13 -8.60
N SER A 581 1.73 49.07 -8.84
CA SER A 581 2.37 49.86 -9.90
C SER A 581 1.80 49.57 -11.30
N ILE A 582 1.52 48.29 -11.61
CA ILE A 582 0.94 47.88 -12.88
C ILE A 582 -0.47 48.48 -13.04
N TYR A 583 -1.34 48.37 -12.03
CA TYR A 583 -2.69 48.94 -12.12
C TYR A 583 -2.68 50.47 -12.15
N ASP A 584 -1.83 51.13 -11.35
CA ASP A 584 -1.68 52.59 -11.35
C ASP A 584 -1.21 53.11 -12.73
N ASN A 585 -0.34 52.37 -13.42
CA ASN A 585 0.07 52.68 -14.79
C ASN A 585 -1.07 52.45 -15.79
N ALA A 586 -1.79 51.32 -15.67
CA ALA A 586 -2.92 51.01 -16.54
C ALA A 586 -4.04 52.04 -16.44
N GLU A 587 -4.41 52.47 -15.23
CA GLU A 587 -5.42 53.54 -15.03
C GLU A 587 -4.98 54.86 -15.68
N ARG A 588 -3.71 55.22 -15.53
CA ARG A 588 -3.13 56.42 -16.14
C ARG A 588 -3.21 56.36 -17.66
N ASP A 589 -2.85 55.23 -18.25
CA ASP A 589 -2.87 55.03 -19.70
C ASP A 589 -4.30 55.03 -20.25
N ILE A 590 -5.25 54.41 -19.54
CA ILE A 590 -6.68 54.47 -19.88
C ILE A 590 -7.18 55.92 -19.84
N LYS A 591 -6.80 56.69 -18.81
CA LYS A 591 -7.17 58.10 -18.68
C LYS A 591 -6.60 58.94 -19.82
N ASN A 592 -5.33 58.73 -20.17
CA ASN A 592 -4.67 59.41 -21.29
C ASN A 592 -5.32 59.07 -22.64
N TRP A 593 -5.66 57.79 -22.87
CA TRP A 593 -6.35 57.33 -24.08
C TRP A 593 -7.77 57.88 -24.20
N LYS A 594 -8.53 57.90 -23.09
CA LYS A 594 -9.87 58.53 -23.09
C LYS A 594 -9.79 60.02 -23.41
N ALA A 595 -8.79 60.72 -22.86
CA ALA A 595 -8.56 62.14 -23.13
C ALA A 595 -8.13 62.42 -24.58
N SER A 596 -7.38 61.50 -25.22
CA SER A 596 -6.99 61.62 -26.63
C SER A 596 -8.13 61.31 -27.61
N LYS A 597 -9.16 60.58 -27.18
CA LYS A 597 -10.39 60.34 -27.97
C LYS A 597 -11.45 61.43 -27.82
N SER A 598 -11.34 62.29 -26.80
CA SER A 598 -12.21 63.46 -26.59
C SER A 598 -11.70 64.75 -27.24
N LYS A 599 -10.55 64.68 -27.94
CA LYS A 599 -10.04 65.70 -28.84
C LYS A 599 -10.22 65.23 -30.27
#